data_AF-A0A837HU49-F1
#
_entry.id   AF-A0A837HU49-F1
#
_cell.length_a   1.000
_cell.length_b   1.000
_cell.length_c   1.000
_cell.angle_alpha   90.00
_cell.angle_beta   90.00
_cell.angle_gamma   90.00
#
_symmetry.space_group_name_H-M   'P 1'
#
loop_
_entity.id
_entity.type
_entity.pdbx_description
1 polymer ?
#
loop_
_entity_poly.entity_id
_entity_poly.type
_entity_poly.pdbx_seq_one_letter_code
_entity_poly.pdbx_strand_id
1 'polypeptide(L)'
;MTDKLQKIIKEEVAKLPKDAQDAINAFDWAKAVEEIGSKHLLDESEVNDFQVETLLVLVGLIDPQFYPVNIENHVGTTKDSATKMADEAYEKVFTPISNTIEENIKKNLKNKKPNATQTLNFILSGGDYSTFVAPSPSQGEGRGEVHPTPPSLADIQANMNKTSLKDKLVI
;
A
#
# COMPACT_ATOMS: atom_id res chain seq x y z
N MET A 1 5.55 -25.07 8.56
CA MET A 1 5.97 -24.40 7.29
C MET A 1 7.10 -25.16 6.63
N THR A 2 6.94 -25.51 5.35
CA THR A 2 7.95 -26.27 4.59
C THR A 2 9.09 -25.37 4.06
N ASP A 3 10.28 -25.94 3.85
CA ASP A 3 11.43 -25.24 3.26
C ASP A 3 11.12 -24.66 1.87
N LYS A 4 10.30 -25.39 1.09
CA LYS A 4 9.85 -24.94 -0.23
C LYS A 4 9.01 -23.66 -0.13
N LEU A 5 8.08 -23.62 0.82
CA LEU A 5 7.23 -22.44 1.04
C LEU A 5 8.06 -21.24 1.52
N GLN A 6 9.01 -21.45 2.43
CA GLN A 6 9.93 -20.38 2.86
C GLN A 6 10.72 -19.77 1.70
N LYS A 7 11.16 -20.61 0.74
CA LYS A 7 11.86 -20.14 -0.45
C LYS A 7 10.96 -19.29 -1.34
N ILE A 8 9.73 -19.75 -1.60
CA ILE A 8 8.75 -19.02 -2.42
C ILE A 8 8.44 -17.66 -1.79
N ILE A 9 8.22 -17.61 -0.48
CA ILE A 9 7.98 -16.36 0.26
C ILE A 9 9.10 -15.35 -0.01
N LYS A 10 10.37 -15.77 0.15
CA LYS A 10 11.52 -14.89 -0.07
C LYS A 10 11.60 -14.40 -1.51
N GLU A 11 11.33 -15.27 -2.48
CA GLU A 11 11.38 -14.94 -3.91
C GLU A 11 10.28 -13.95 -4.31
N GLU A 12 9.04 -14.13 -3.84
CA GLU A 12 7.94 -13.23 -4.17
C GLU A 12 8.06 -11.89 -3.45
N VAL A 13 8.41 -11.88 -2.15
CA VAL A 13 8.61 -10.62 -1.41
C VAL A 13 9.74 -9.80 -2.04
N ALA A 14 10.82 -10.42 -2.52
CA ALA A 14 11.93 -9.71 -3.16
C ALA A 14 11.55 -8.93 -4.44
N LYS A 15 10.40 -9.24 -5.06
CA LYS A 15 9.90 -8.54 -6.25
C LYS A 15 9.14 -7.25 -5.91
N LEU A 16 8.77 -7.06 -4.65
CA LEU A 16 7.99 -5.91 -4.21
C LEU A 16 8.85 -4.63 -4.13
N PRO A 17 8.25 -3.43 -4.09
CA PRO A 17 8.97 -2.20 -3.76
C PRO A 17 9.63 -2.27 -2.38
N LYS A 18 10.76 -1.58 -2.19
CA LYS A 18 11.58 -1.66 -0.97
C LYS A 18 10.79 -1.37 0.32
N ASP A 19 9.91 -0.37 0.32
CA ASP A 19 9.09 -0.03 1.49
C ASP A 19 8.14 -1.18 1.88
N ALA A 20 7.60 -1.91 0.90
CA ALA A 20 6.76 -3.08 1.13
C ALA A 20 7.58 -4.29 1.60
N GLN A 21 8.75 -4.51 1.01
CA GLN A 21 9.69 -5.55 1.48
C GLN A 21 10.06 -5.33 2.95
N ASP A 22 10.40 -4.10 3.33
CA ASP A 22 10.83 -3.77 4.68
C ASP A 22 9.69 -3.94 5.69
N ALA A 23 8.46 -3.53 5.33
CA ALA A 23 7.30 -3.72 6.18
C ALA A 23 6.95 -5.20 6.40
N ILE A 24 6.95 -6.00 5.33
CA ILE A 24 6.65 -7.44 5.41
C ILE A 24 7.74 -8.18 6.20
N ASN A 25 9.02 -7.86 5.98
CA ASN A 25 10.13 -8.52 6.68
C ASN A 25 10.28 -8.08 8.14
N ALA A 26 9.73 -6.93 8.53
CA ALA A 26 9.74 -6.45 9.92
C ALA A 26 8.71 -7.16 10.81
N PHE A 27 7.77 -7.90 10.22
CA PHE A 27 6.68 -8.55 10.93
C PHE A 27 6.67 -10.05 10.64
N ASP A 28 6.63 -10.88 11.69
CA ASP A 28 6.54 -12.34 11.55
C ASP A 28 5.09 -12.77 11.24
N TRP A 29 4.63 -12.38 10.05
CA TRP A 29 3.26 -12.62 9.60
C TRP A 29 2.95 -14.11 9.54
N ALA A 30 3.93 -14.94 9.17
CA ALA A 30 3.71 -16.36 9.01
C ALA A 30 3.43 -17.05 10.35
N LYS A 31 4.10 -16.63 11.42
CA LYS A 31 3.78 -17.05 12.78
C LYS A 31 2.41 -16.54 13.23
N ALA A 32 2.05 -15.30 12.92
CA ALA A 32 0.72 -14.78 13.25
C ALA A 32 -0.39 -15.58 12.55
N VAL A 33 -0.18 -15.98 11.29
CA VAL A 33 -1.09 -16.88 10.55
C VAL A 33 -1.15 -18.27 11.19
N GLU A 34 -0.02 -18.82 11.63
CA GLU A 34 0.05 -20.11 12.34
C GLU A 34 -0.72 -20.08 13.67
N GLU A 35 -0.62 -18.99 14.43
CA GLU A 35 -1.39 -18.77 15.67
C GLU A 35 -2.90 -18.68 15.40
N ILE A 36 -3.31 -18.01 14.31
CA ILE A 36 -4.71 -17.98 13.88
C ILE A 36 -5.17 -19.39 13.48
N GLY A 37 -4.42 -20.08 12.63
CA GLY A 37 -4.76 -21.44 12.19
C GLY A 37 -4.91 -22.42 13.37
N SER A 38 -4.00 -22.34 14.34
CA SER A 38 -4.06 -23.16 15.57
C SER A 38 -5.34 -22.90 16.38
N LYS A 39 -5.79 -21.64 16.47
CA LYS A 39 -7.05 -21.26 17.14
C LYS A 39 -8.28 -21.84 16.43
N HIS A 40 -8.22 -21.99 15.12
CA HIS A 40 -9.26 -22.58 14.28
C HIS A 40 -9.08 -24.10 14.08
N LEU A 41 -8.18 -24.73 14.84
CA LEU A 41 -7.91 -26.18 14.83
C LEU A 41 -7.44 -26.72 13.47
N LEU A 42 -6.77 -25.87 12.68
CA LEU A 42 -6.17 -26.29 11.42
C LEU A 42 -5.00 -27.26 11.67
N ASP A 43 -4.87 -28.25 10.81
CA ASP A 43 -3.68 -29.10 10.76
C ASP A 43 -2.50 -28.40 10.05
N GLU A 44 -1.34 -29.06 10.05
CA GLU A 44 -0.13 -28.47 9.44
C GLU A 44 -0.29 -28.18 7.94
N SER A 45 -1.02 -29.03 7.20
CA SER A 45 -1.26 -28.82 5.77
C SER A 45 -2.15 -27.60 5.57
N GLU A 46 -3.26 -27.55 6.30
CA GLU A 46 -4.23 -26.46 6.24
C GLU A 46 -3.60 -25.11 6.66
N VAL A 47 -2.72 -25.11 7.66
CA VAL A 47 -1.94 -23.91 8.03
C VAL A 47 -0.99 -23.48 6.91
N ASN A 48 -0.33 -24.42 6.23
CA ASN A 48 0.53 -24.08 5.10
C ASN A 48 -0.29 -23.48 3.94
N ASP A 49 -1.48 -24.02 3.65
CA ASP A 49 -2.38 -23.48 2.63
C ASP A 49 -2.88 -22.09 3.03
N PHE A 50 -3.20 -21.87 4.31
CA PHE A 50 -3.57 -20.55 4.82
C PHE A 50 -2.43 -19.54 4.68
N GLN A 51 -1.19 -19.93 4.97
CA GLN A 51 0.00 -19.10 4.76
C GLN A 51 0.22 -18.74 3.28
N VAL A 52 -0.09 -19.65 2.36
CA VAL A 52 -0.06 -19.38 0.92
C VAL A 52 -1.10 -18.32 0.55
N GLU A 53 -2.34 -18.48 0.98
CA GLU A 53 -3.39 -17.49 0.69
C GLU A 53 -3.07 -16.12 1.28
N THR A 54 -2.53 -16.06 2.50
CA THR A 54 -2.09 -14.79 3.11
C THR A 54 -0.97 -14.15 2.28
N LEU A 55 0.03 -14.93 1.86
CA LEU A 55 1.13 -14.44 1.03
C LEU A 55 0.61 -13.82 -0.26
N LEU A 56 -0.31 -14.49 -0.95
CA LEU A 56 -0.85 -14.03 -2.23
C LEU A 56 -1.54 -12.67 -2.12
N VAL A 57 -2.20 -12.39 -1.00
CA VAL A 57 -2.75 -11.06 -0.70
C VAL A 57 -1.64 -10.06 -0.37
N LEU A 58 -0.66 -10.44 0.46
CA LEU A 58 0.47 -9.56 0.83
C LEU A 58 1.27 -9.09 -0.39
N VAL A 59 1.46 -9.96 -1.38
CA VAL A 59 2.19 -9.62 -2.61
C VAL A 59 1.29 -9.01 -3.70
N GLY A 60 0.00 -8.82 -3.42
CA GLY A 60 -0.95 -8.19 -4.34
C GLY A 60 -1.35 -9.03 -5.55
N LEU A 61 -1.19 -10.35 -5.49
CA LEU A 61 -1.64 -11.27 -6.53
C LEU A 61 -3.13 -11.60 -6.43
N ILE A 62 -3.71 -11.43 -5.24
CA ILE A 62 -5.13 -11.65 -4.96
C ILE A 62 -5.70 -10.39 -4.32
N ASP A 63 -6.87 -9.97 -4.81
CA ASP A 63 -7.63 -8.88 -4.20
C ASP A 63 -8.14 -9.32 -2.82
N PRO A 64 -7.94 -8.51 -1.76
CA PRO A 64 -8.40 -8.82 -0.40
C PRO A 64 -9.87 -9.23 -0.29
N GLN A 65 -10.74 -8.77 -1.20
CA GLN A 65 -12.16 -9.15 -1.20
C GLN A 65 -12.39 -10.65 -1.44
N PHE A 66 -11.47 -11.33 -2.15
CA PHE A 66 -11.56 -12.77 -2.43
C PHE A 66 -10.87 -13.62 -1.36
N TYR A 67 -10.17 -13.01 -0.41
CA TYR A 67 -9.40 -13.72 0.59
C TYR A 67 -10.24 -14.71 1.44
N PRO A 68 -11.43 -14.35 1.96
CA PRO A 68 -12.26 -15.32 2.70
C PRO A 68 -12.69 -16.51 1.84
N VAL A 69 -13.03 -16.27 0.57
CA VAL A 69 -13.46 -17.34 -0.36
C VAL A 69 -12.31 -18.28 -0.68
N ASN A 70 -11.09 -17.77 -0.80
CA ASN A 70 -9.94 -18.63 -1.08
C ASN A 70 -9.52 -19.45 0.14
N ILE A 71 -9.64 -18.89 1.35
CA ILE A 71 -9.48 -19.66 2.59
C ILE A 71 -10.50 -20.81 2.63
N GLU A 72 -11.78 -20.53 2.37
CA GLU A 72 -12.82 -21.57 2.31
C GLU A 72 -12.44 -22.69 1.31
N ASN A 73 -12.03 -22.32 0.10
CA ASN A 73 -11.77 -23.27 -0.98
C ASN A 73 -10.48 -24.09 -0.81
N HIS A 74 -9.40 -23.48 -0.30
CA HIS A 74 -8.07 -24.10 -0.30
C HIS A 74 -7.64 -24.61 1.08
N VAL A 75 -8.12 -24.00 2.16
CA VAL A 75 -7.87 -24.48 3.53
C VAL A 75 -8.89 -25.55 3.94
N GLY A 76 -10.00 -25.69 3.20
CA GLY A 76 -11.00 -26.74 3.45
C GLY A 76 -11.92 -26.47 4.64
N THR A 77 -12.07 -25.20 5.03
CA THR A 77 -12.93 -24.80 6.15
C THR A 77 -14.33 -24.36 5.68
N THR A 78 -15.24 -24.15 6.64
CA THR A 78 -16.55 -23.56 6.36
C THR A 78 -16.45 -22.08 6.07
N LYS A 79 -17.38 -21.54 5.27
CA LYS A 79 -17.51 -20.10 5.00
C LYS A 79 -17.44 -19.19 6.24
N ASP A 80 -18.12 -19.58 7.33
CA ASP A 80 -18.14 -18.81 8.58
C ASP A 80 -16.75 -18.79 9.25
N SER A 81 -16.07 -19.95 9.32
CA SER A 81 -14.71 -20.03 9.85
C SER A 81 -13.72 -19.29 8.96
N ALA A 82 -13.82 -19.42 7.62
CA ALA A 82 -12.99 -18.69 6.67
C ALA A 82 -13.12 -17.17 6.84
N THR A 83 -14.35 -16.67 7.03
CA THR A 83 -14.61 -15.25 7.26
C THR A 83 -13.94 -14.77 8.56
N LYS A 84 -14.11 -15.52 9.66
CA LYS A 84 -13.48 -15.19 10.95
C LYS A 84 -11.95 -15.24 10.88
N MET A 85 -11.38 -16.22 10.20
CA MET A 85 -9.94 -16.30 9.97
C MET A 85 -9.42 -15.11 9.16
N ALA A 86 -10.15 -14.72 8.12
CA ALA A 86 -9.81 -13.55 7.30
C ALA A 86 -9.84 -12.26 8.13
N ASP A 87 -10.88 -12.05 8.94
CA ASP A 87 -11.00 -10.89 9.83
C ASP A 87 -9.84 -10.85 10.83
N GLU A 88 -9.50 -11.97 11.46
CA GLU A 88 -8.37 -12.05 12.40
C GLU A 88 -7.03 -11.77 11.71
N ALA A 89 -6.83 -12.26 10.48
CA ALA A 89 -5.64 -11.96 9.69
C ALA A 89 -5.60 -10.48 9.27
N TYR A 90 -6.76 -9.86 8.98
CA TYR A 90 -6.84 -8.43 8.70
C TYR A 90 -6.35 -7.58 9.87
N GLU A 91 -6.80 -7.91 11.08
CA GLU A 91 -6.38 -7.21 12.29
C GLU A 91 -4.93 -7.48 12.67
N LYS A 92 -4.50 -8.75 12.63
CA LYS A 92 -3.21 -9.18 13.19
C LYS A 92 -2.06 -9.14 12.20
N VAL A 93 -2.34 -9.20 10.89
CA VAL A 93 -1.30 -9.30 9.85
C VAL A 93 -1.35 -8.09 8.92
N PHE A 94 -2.47 -7.88 8.23
CA PHE A 94 -2.53 -6.87 7.17
C PHE A 94 -2.47 -5.44 7.75
N THR A 95 -3.19 -5.16 8.83
CA THR A 95 -3.22 -3.83 9.45
C THR A 95 -1.84 -3.37 9.95
N PRO A 96 -1.06 -4.16 10.73
CA PRO A 96 0.29 -3.76 11.15
C PRO A 96 1.26 -3.51 9.99
N ILE A 97 1.21 -4.33 8.94
CA ILE A 97 2.05 -4.17 7.76
C ILE A 97 1.66 -2.90 7.00
N SER A 98 0.36 -2.68 6.75
CA SER A 98 -0.14 -1.48 6.07
C SER A 98 0.25 -0.20 6.81
N ASN A 99 0.10 -0.19 8.14
CA ASN A 99 0.53 0.93 8.98
C ASN A 99 2.02 1.23 8.83
N THR A 100 2.85 0.18 8.78
CA THR A 100 4.31 0.33 8.60
C THR A 100 4.65 0.91 7.23
N ILE A 101 3.97 0.46 6.16
CA ILE A 101 4.14 1.02 4.82
C ILE A 101 3.75 2.49 4.81
N GLU A 102 2.58 2.84 5.35
CA GLU A 102 2.12 4.22 5.44
C GLU A 102 3.09 5.12 6.19
N GLU A 103 3.62 4.66 7.33
CA GLU A 103 4.60 5.40 8.11
C GLU A 103 5.90 5.62 7.33
N ASN A 104 6.39 4.60 6.64
CA ASN A 104 7.60 4.69 5.83
C ASN A 104 7.42 5.70 4.69
N ILE A 105 6.27 5.66 4.00
CA ILE A 105 5.91 6.64 2.98
C ILE A 105 5.85 8.05 3.58
N LYS A 106 5.15 8.25 4.71
CA LYS A 106 5.04 9.55 5.39
C LYS A 106 6.43 10.09 5.80
N LYS A 107 7.34 9.25 6.30
CA LYS A 107 8.72 9.62 6.64
C LYS A 107 9.52 10.04 5.40
N ASN A 108 9.37 9.30 4.29
CA ASN A 108 10.04 9.58 3.02
C ASN A 108 9.51 10.86 2.35
N LEU A 109 8.22 11.18 2.48
CA LEU A 109 7.60 12.39 1.93
C LEU A 109 7.97 13.66 2.70
N LYS A 110 8.04 13.62 4.04
CA LYS A 110 8.40 14.80 4.86
C LYS A 110 9.77 15.39 4.51
N ASN A 111 10.65 14.59 3.90
CA ASN A 111 12.03 14.96 3.59
C ASN A 111 12.27 15.30 2.11
N LYS A 112 11.23 15.26 1.26
CA LYS A 112 11.36 15.55 -0.18
C LYS A 112 10.27 16.50 -0.67
N LYS A 113 10.68 17.67 -1.18
CA LYS A 113 9.81 18.46 -2.07
C LYS A 113 9.70 17.70 -3.40
N PRO A 114 8.49 17.40 -3.90
CA PRO A 114 8.32 16.80 -5.22
C PRO A 114 9.00 17.67 -6.27
N ASN A 115 9.80 17.07 -7.15
CA ASN A 115 10.31 17.78 -8.31
C ASN A 115 9.22 17.85 -9.41
N ALA A 116 9.38 18.76 -10.37
CA ALA A 116 8.40 18.97 -11.42
C ALA A 116 8.09 17.70 -12.24
N THR A 117 9.06 16.81 -12.44
CA THR A 117 8.88 15.53 -13.14
C THR A 117 7.97 14.58 -12.35
N GLN A 118 8.14 14.52 -11.01
CA GLN A 118 7.29 13.70 -10.14
C GLN A 118 5.84 14.20 -10.14
N THR A 119 5.64 15.52 -10.07
CA THR A 119 4.30 16.12 -10.17
C THR A 119 3.67 15.82 -11.53
N LEU A 120 4.42 15.96 -12.63
CA LEU A 120 3.91 15.67 -13.97
C LEU A 120 3.52 14.20 -14.13
N ASN A 121 4.36 13.26 -13.68
CA ASN A 121 4.07 11.83 -13.76
C ASN A 121 2.82 11.45 -12.97
N PHE A 122 2.63 12.02 -11.78
CA PHE A 122 1.43 11.79 -10.97
C PHE A 122 0.16 12.30 -11.66
N ILE A 123 0.21 13.49 -12.28
CA ILE A 123 -0.92 14.03 -13.04
C ILE A 123 -1.23 13.14 -14.25
N LEU A 124 -0.20 12.73 -15.00
CA LEU A 124 -0.35 11.87 -16.17
C LEU A 124 -0.84 10.46 -15.83
N SER A 125 -0.58 9.95 -14.62
CA SER A 125 -1.15 8.70 -14.13
C SER A 125 -2.60 8.82 -13.65
N GLY A 126 -3.23 10.00 -13.78
CA GLY A 126 -4.60 10.25 -13.33
C GLY A 126 -4.71 10.57 -11.84
N GLY A 127 -3.61 10.93 -11.18
CA GLY A 127 -3.63 11.36 -9.79
C GLY A 127 -4.30 12.72 -9.61
N ASP A 128 -4.97 12.93 -8.47
CA ASP A 128 -5.64 14.19 -8.16
C ASP A 128 -4.63 15.29 -7.80
N TYR A 129 -4.40 16.18 -8.77
CA TYR A 129 -3.45 17.28 -8.65
C TYR A 129 -3.84 18.32 -7.59
N SER A 130 -5.10 18.33 -7.11
CA SER A 130 -5.55 19.21 -6.03
C SER A 130 -4.71 19.02 -4.75
N THR A 131 -4.13 17.83 -4.57
CA THR A 131 -3.21 17.48 -3.48
C THR A 131 -1.93 18.34 -3.43
N PHE A 132 -1.55 19.00 -4.54
CA PHE A 132 -0.39 19.91 -4.61
C PHE A 132 -0.78 21.39 -4.57
N VAL A 133 -2.06 21.70 -4.70
CA VAL A 133 -2.56 23.07 -4.63
C VAL A 133 -2.92 23.33 -3.17
N ALA A 134 -2.13 24.14 -2.47
CA ALA A 134 -2.48 24.53 -1.12
C ALA A 134 -3.88 25.17 -1.12
N PRO A 135 -4.80 24.80 -0.20
CA PRO A 135 -6.08 25.46 -0.11
C PRO A 135 -5.82 26.95 0.13
N SER A 136 -6.24 27.80 -0.82
CA SER A 136 -6.12 29.25 -0.67
C SER A 136 -6.85 29.67 0.61
N PRO A 137 -6.23 30.43 1.53
CA PRO A 137 -6.87 30.89 2.76
C PRO A 137 -7.96 31.96 2.54
N SER A 138 -8.49 32.06 1.32
CA SER A 138 -9.48 33.07 0.95
C SER A 138 -10.58 32.43 0.10
N GLN A 139 -11.55 31.83 0.76
CA GLN A 139 -12.97 31.90 0.36
C GLN A 139 -13.81 31.26 1.47
N GLY A 140 -14.32 32.13 2.34
CA GLY A 140 -15.41 31.78 3.25
C GLY A 140 -16.67 31.45 2.46
N GLU A 141 -17.36 30.42 2.93
CA GLU A 141 -18.80 30.22 2.89
C GLU A 141 -19.52 30.59 1.58
N GLY A 142 -19.78 29.58 0.75
CA GLY A 142 -20.95 29.57 -0.12
C GLY A 142 -20.72 29.16 -1.57
N ARG A 143 -21.32 28.01 -1.92
CA ARG A 143 -21.72 27.54 -3.26
C ARG A 143 -20.64 26.93 -4.17
N GLY A 144 -20.86 25.64 -4.46
CA GLY A 144 -20.35 24.91 -5.62
C GLY A 144 -18.95 24.33 -5.40
N GLU A 145 -18.80 23.03 -5.64
CA GLU A 145 -17.50 22.40 -5.81
C GLU A 145 -16.83 23.02 -7.04
N VAL A 146 -16.09 24.11 -6.84
CA VAL A 146 -15.21 24.65 -7.88
C VAL A 146 -13.97 23.79 -7.82
N HIS A 147 -13.96 22.69 -8.58
CA HIS A 147 -12.72 22.00 -8.86
C HIS A 147 -11.77 23.03 -9.46
N PRO A 148 -10.54 23.19 -8.92
CA PRO A 148 -9.55 24.00 -9.60
C PRO A 148 -9.41 23.51 -11.05
N THR A 149 -8.93 24.36 -11.94
CA THR A 149 -8.53 23.92 -13.29
C THR A 149 -7.05 23.53 -13.26
N PRO A 150 -6.66 22.38 -13.84
CA PRO A 150 -5.25 22.02 -13.93
C PRO A 150 -4.48 23.12 -14.67
N PRO A 151 -3.28 23.50 -14.19
CA PRO A 151 -2.42 24.44 -14.92
C PRO A 151 -2.07 23.87 -16.28
N SER A 152 -2.06 24.72 -17.31
CA SER A 152 -1.67 24.30 -18.65
C SER A 152 -0.19 23.94 -18.72
N LEU A 153 0.22 23.18 -19.73
CA LEU A 153 1.63 22.90 -20.02
C LEU A 153 2.47 24.20 -20.10
N ALA A 154 1.88 25.27 -20.61
CA ALA A 154 2.52 26.59 -20.66
C ALA A 154 2.73 27.19 -19.26
N ASP A 155 1.76 27.05 -18.36
CA ASP A 155 1.85 27.50 -16.97
C ASP A 155 2.93 26.73 -16.20
N ILE A 156 3.02 25.42 -16.44
CA ILE A 156 4.04 24.55 -15.85
C ILE A 156 5.44 24.96 -16.33
N GLN A 157 5.62 25.16 -17.64
CA GLN A 157 6.90 25.57 -18.23
C GLN A 157 7.33 26.96 -17.76
N ALA A 158 6.40 27.91 -17.64
CA ALA A 158 6.69 29.25 -17.13
C ALA A 158 7.15 29.23 -15.67
N ASN A 159 6.57 28.37 -14.83
CA ASN A 159 7.00 28.20 -13.44
C ASN A 159 8.35 27.48 -13.29
N MET A 160 8.66 26.51 -14.16
CA MET A 160 9.99 25.89 -14.19
C MET A 160 11.09 26.92 -14.53
N ASN A 161 10.83 27.80 -15.50
CA ASN A 161 11.78 28.85 -15.87
C ASN A 161 11.98 29.89 -14.76
N LYS A 162 10.91 30.30 -14.06
CA LYS A 162 11.00 31.22 -12.92
C LYS A 162 11.81 30.64 -11.75
N THR A 163 11.67 29.35 -11.47
CA THR A 163 12.45 28.68 -10.41
C THR A 163 13.93 28.62 -10.78
N SER A 164 14.26 28.29 -12.03
CA SER A 164 15.64 28.29 -12.53
C SER A 164 16.30 29.68 -12.53
N LEU A 165 15.53 30.75 -12.69
CA LEU A 165 16.01 32.13 -12.62
C LEU A 165 16.31 32.58 -11.18
N LYS A 166 15.53 32.12 -10.19
CA LYS A 166 15.76 32.46 -8.77
C LYS A 166 17.03 31.82 -8.23
N ASP A 167 17.34 30.60 -8.64
CA ASP A 167 18.58 29.91 -8.25
C ASP A 167 19.83 30.53 -8.88
N LYS A 168 19.68 31.32 -9.96
CA LYS A 168 20.77 32.07 -10.61
C LYS A 168 20.96 33.48 -10.06
N LEU A 169 20.08 33.97 -9.18
CA LEU A 169 20.09 35.35 -8.67
C LEU A 169 20.50 35.46 -7.19
N VAL A 170 21.15 34.43 -6.65
CA VAL A 170 21.86 34.52 -5.36
C VAL A 170 23.33 34.82 -5.66
N ILE A 171 23.68 36.10 -5.71
CA ILE A 171 25.05 36.62 -5.63
C ILE A 171 25.07 37.60 -4.47
#